data_AF-A0A5X9FDH8-F1
#
_entry.id   AF-A0A5X9FDH8-F1
#
_cell.length_a   1.000
_cell.length_b   1.000
_cell.length_c   1.000
_cell.angle_alpha   90.00
_cell.angle_beta   90.00
_cell.angle_gamma   90.00
#
_symmetry.space_group_name_H-M   'P 1'
#
loop_
_entity.id
_entity.type
_entity.pdbx_description
1 polymer ?
#
loop_
_entity_poly.entity_id
_entity_poly.type
_entity_poly.pdbx_seq_one_letter_code
_entity_poly.pdbx_strand_id
1 'polypeptide(L)'
;MFIQNLNGNSMKKNGNNNVPHAKGWGIMEQGAIALIVIVVIAIVLGGLYMLRSRTSVANESANIQTIITSTQGLLKGSDGYTFTSAAKMTGALIQMGGVPKSMTVRGTPSSGTATLYNSWGGDVTVAPASTSGFNNGFSVTYEKVPQDACIQIATQISRSGLANGITLNSTAHNDGKVTTEQASAQCTADNGSTGTNKLIFTING
;
A
#
# COMPACT_ATOMS: atom_id res chain seq x y z
N MET A 1 -4.50 -41.81 97.33
CA MET A 1 -3.35 -42.62 97.75
C MET A 1 -2.77 -43.26 96.49
N PHE A 2 -1.50 -42.94 96.17
CA PHE A 2 -0.61 -43.44 95.10
C PHE A 2 -0.99 -43.12 93.63
N ILE A 3 -0.32 -42.15 92.97
CA ILE A 3 0.98 -42.21 92.23
C ILE A 3 0.82 -43.11 90.97
N GLN A 4 1.00 -42.60 89.74
CA GLN A 4 2.31 -42.44 89.10
C GLN A 4 2.36 -41.34 88.03
N ASN A 5 3.42 -40.53 88.17
CA ASN A 5 4.01 -39.62 87.20
C ASN A 5 5.00 -40.45 86.35
N LEU A 6 4.92 -40.38 85.02
CA LEU A 6 5.99 -40.79 84.12
C LEU A 6 6.24 -39.70 83.08
N ASN A 7 7.48 -39.22 83.14
CA ASN A 7 8.16 -38.23 82.36
C ASN A 7 8.38 -38.69 80.90
N GLY A 8 8.28 -37.78 79.93
CA GLY A 8 8.44 -38.09 78.51
C GLY A 8 8.62 -36.84 77.62
N ASN A 9 9.78 -36.21 77.77
CA ASN A 9 10.55 -35.43 76.77
C ASN A 9 9.86 -34.83 75.52
N SER A 10 10.05 -33.51 75.40
CA SER A 10 10.62 -32.82 74.22
C SER A 10 9.88 -32.84 72.88
N MET A 11 9.39 -31.67 72.45
CA MET A 11 9.97 -30.88 71.34
C MET A 11 8.94 -29.92 70.69
N LYS A 12 9.17 -28.62 70.92
CA LYS A 12 9.15 -27.51 69.96
C LYS A 12 8.70 -27.84 68.51
N LYS A 13 7.62 -27.21 68.02
CA LYS A 13 7.65 -26.58 66.69
C LYS A 13 6.59 -25.50 66.50
N ASN A 14 7.11 -24.29 66.31
CA ASN A 14 6.46 -23.10 65.79
C ASN A 14 5.88 -23.39 64.39
N GLY A 15 4.56 -23.32 64.24
CA GLY A 15 3.84 -23.55 62.98
C GLY A 15 3.34 -22.23 62.43
N ASN A 16 4.18 -21.56 61.64
CA ASN A 16 3.84 -20.41 60.83
C ASN A 16 2.70 -20.77 59.85
N ASN A 17 1.55 -20.12 59.97
CA ASN A 17 0.42 -20.26 59.04
C ASN A 17 0.71 -19.51 57.73
N ASN A 18 1.66 -20.02 56.94
CA ASN A 18 1.78 -19.63 55.53
C ASN A 18 0.80 -20.48 54.73
N VAL A 19 -0.36 -19.91 54.41
CA VAL A 19 -1.24 -20.44 53.37
C VAL A 19 -0.47 -20.39 52.05
N PRO A 20 -0.19 -21.52 51.38
CA PRO A 20 0.44 -21.47 50.08
C PRO A 20 -0.56 -20.90 49.07
N HIS A 21 -0.35 -19.65 48.65
CA HIS A 21 -0.95 -19.17 47.40
C HIS A 21 -0.41 -20.06 46.28
N ALA A 22 -1.29 -20.89 45.71
CA ALA A 22 -0.98 -21.73 44.56
C ALA A 22 -0.66 -20.84 43.34
N LYS A 23 0.58 -20.36 43.24
CA LYS A 23 1.16 -19.69 42.07
C LYS A 23 1.53 -20.71 40.96
N GLY A 24 0.76 -21.79 40.84
CA GLY A 24 0.98 -22.86 39.85
C GLY A 24 -0.03 -22.87 38.71
N TRP A 25 -1.18 -22.21 38.84
CA TRP A 25 -2.25 -22.19 37.83
C TRP A 25 -2.20 -20.94 36.90
N GLY A 26 -1.56 -19.85 37.36
CA GLY A 26 -1.59 -18.56 36.66
C GLY A 26 -0.83 -18.50 35.33
N ILE A 27 0.18 -19.35 35.10
CA ILE A 27 0.98 -19.32 33.87
C ILE A 27 0.33 -20.02 32.68
N MET A 28 -0.51 -21.04 32.90
CA MET A 28 -1.26 -21.68 31.80
C MET A 28 -2.48 -20.85 31.38
N GLU A 29 -3.17 -20.23 32.35
CA GLU A 29 -4.36 -19.42 32.08
C GLU A 29 -4.01 -18.07 31.42
N GLN A 30 -2.94 -17.41 31.87
CA GLN A 30 -2.44 -16.18 31.24
C GLN A 30 -1.81 -16.45 29.87
N GLY A 31 -1.20 -17.62 29.65
CA GLY A 31 -0.64 -18.02 28.37
C GLY A 31 -1.70 -18.27 27.29
N ALA A 32 -2.80 -18.93 27.64
CA ALA A 32 -3.92 -19.17 26.72
C ALA A 32 -4.61 -17.85 26.32
N ILE A 33 -4.83 -16.94 27.28
CA ILE A 33 -5.41 -15.62 27.02
C ILE A 33 -4.47 -14.80 26.11
N ALA A 34 -3.16 -14.81 26.36
CA ALA A 34 -2.19 -14.10 25.52
C ALA A 34 -2.19 -14.59 24.06
N LEU A 35 -2.29 -15.91 23.84
CA LEU A 35 -2.38 -16.47 22.48
C LEU A 35 -3.67 -16.06 21.78
N ILE A 36 -4.81 -16.08 22.46
CA ILE A 36 -6.09 -15.64 21.91
C ILE A 36 -6.01 -14.15 21.52
N VAL A 37 -5.42 -13.31 22.37
CA VAL A 37 -5.24 -11.88 22.09
C VAL A 37 -4.37 -11.66 20.85
N ILE A 38 -3.26 -12.40 20.69
CA ILE A 38 -2.42 -12.32 19.49
C ILE A 38 -3.19 -12.72 18.23
N VAL A 39 -4.00 -13.79 18.29
CA VAL A 39 -4.82 -14.23 17.16
C VAL A 39 -5.85 -13.17 16.78
N VAL A 40 -6.54 -12.57 17.76
CA VAL A 40 -7.51 -11.49 17.51
C VAL A 40 -6.81 -10.27 16.89
N ILE A 41 -5.64 -9.88 17.40
CA ILE A 41 -4.84 -8.78 16.82
C ILE A 41 -4.44 -9.11 15.38
N ALA A 42 -4.00 -10.34 15.09
CA ALA A 42 -3.63 -10.77 13.75
C ALA A 42 -4.82 -10.70 12.78
N ILE A 43 -6.01 -11.13 13.20
CA ILE A 43 -7.23 -11.04 12.38
C ILE A 43 -7.61 -9.58 12.11
N VAL A 44 -7.60 -8.74 13.14
CA VAL A 44 -7.94 -7.32 13.02
C VAL A 44 -6.95 -6.59 12.11
N LEU A 45 -5.65 -6.78 12.33
CA LEU A 45 -4.60 -6.19 11.50
C LEU A 45 -4.64 -6.72 10.06
N GLY A 46 -4.87 -8.02 9.86
CA GLY A 46 -5.02 -8.62 8.54
C GLY A 46 -6.23 -8.09 7.79
N GLY A 47 -7.39 -7.97 8.47
CA GLY A 47 -8.61 -7.40 7.90
C GLY A 47 -8.45 -5.92 7.54
N LEU A 48 -7.82 -5.12 8.41
CA LEU A 48 -7.51 -3.71 8.15
C LEU A 48 -6.52 -3.56 6.99
N TYR A 49 -5.48 -4.38 6.94
CA TYR A 49 -4.51 -4.39 5.83
C TYR A 49 -5.20 -4.69 4.50
N MET A 50 -6.04 -5.74 4.46
CA MET A 50 -6.77 -6.13 3.26
C MET A 50 -7.74 -5.04 2.81
N LEU A 51 -8.49 -4.43 3.74
CA LEU A 51 -9.41 -3.34 3.45
C LEU A 51 -8.65 -2.10 2.93
N ARG A 52 -7.53 -1.76 3.56
CA ARG A 52 -6.69 -0.63 3.17
C ARG A 52 -6.08 -0.86 1.79
N SER A 53 -5.59 -2.06 1.49
CA SER A 53 -5.08 -2.40 0.16
C SER A 53 -6.18 -2.24 -0.90
N ARG A 54 -7.34 -2.89 -0.72
CA ARG A 54 -8.46 -2.79 -1.68
C ARG A 54 -8.95 -1.35 -1.89
N THR A 55 -9.04 -0.58 -0.80
CA THR A 55 -9.45 0.83 -0.87
C THR A 55 -8.40 1.66 -1.59
N SER A 56 -7.11 1.44 -1.30
CA SER A 56 -6.02 2.13 -1.98
C SER A 56 -5.99 1.82 -3.48
N VAL A 57 -6.19 0.56 -3.87
CA VAL A 57 -6.30 0.16 -5.28
C VAL A 57 -7.49 0.81 -5.96
N ALA A 58 -8.68 0.77 -5.34
CA ALA A 58 -9.88 1.36 -5.92
C ALA A 58 -9.73 2.88 -6.10
N ASN A 59 -9.21 3.57 -5.09
CA ASN A 59 -8.93 5.00 -5.15
C ASN A 59 -7.87 5.30 -6.20
N GLU A 60 -6.81 4.49 -6.29
CA GLU A 60 -5.72 4.75 -7.23
C GLU A 60 -6.13 4.50 -8.67
N SER A 61 -6.92 3.47 -8.93
CA SER A 61 -7.54 3.28 -10.24
C SER A 61 -8.36 4.51 -10.64
N ALA A 62 -9.20 5.06 -9.75
CA ALA A 62 -9.96 6.28 -10.03
C ALA A 62 -9.05 7.51 -10.20
N ASN A 63 -7.97 7.60 -9.42
CA ASN A 63 -6.97 8.66 -9.50
C ASN A 63 -6.27 8.63 -10.87
N ILE A 64 -5.86 7.45 -11.36
CA ILE A 64 -5.27 7.25 -12.68
C ILE A 64 -6.21 7.77 -13.77
N GLN A 65 -7.48 7.38 -13.74
CA GLN A 65 -8.47 7.82 -14.72
C GLN A 65 -8.63 9.35 -14.73
N THR A 66 -8.69 9.95 -13.54
CA THR A 66 -8.78 11.40 -13.37
C THR A 66 -7.55 12.11 -13.92
N ILE A 67 -6.34 11.61 -13.63
CA ILE A 67 -5.09 12.17 -14.16
C ILE A 67 -5.07 12.09 -15.69
N ILE A 68 -5.44 10.93 -16.26
CA ILE A 68 -5.47 10.71 -17.71
C ILE A 68 -6.43 11.70 -18.37
N THR A 69 -7.68 11.74 -17.91
CA THR A 69 -8.72 12.61 -18.49
C THR A 69 -8.42 14.10 -18.29
N SER A 70 -7.90 14.49 -17.13
CA SER A 70 -7.50 15.88 -16.84
C SER A 70 -6.29 16.29 -17.66
N THR A 71 -5.32 15.39 -17.87
CA THR A 71 -4.18 15.65 -18.76
C THR A 71 -4.66 15.89 -20.19
N GLN A 72 -5.56 15.03 -20.69
CA GLN A 72 -6.16 15.20 -22.01
C GLN A 72 -6.92 16.52 -22.15
N GLY A 73 -7.70 16.90 -21.15
CA GLY A 73 -8.54 18.09 -21.18
C GLY A 73 -7.80 19.41 -20.95
N LEU A 74 -6.74 19.41 -20.13
CA LEU A 74 -6.10 20.64 -19.66
C LEU A 74 -4.72 20.89 -20.28
N LEU A 75 -3.98 19.84 -20.63
CA LEU A 75 -2.57 19.94 -21.05
C LEU A 75 -2.37 19.79 -22.56
N LYS A 76 -3.42 19.42 -23.32
CA LYS A 76 -3.34 19.31 -24.78
C LYS A 76 -3.41 20.70 -25.42
N GLY A 77 -2.31 21.14 -26.01
CA GLY A 77 -2.23 22.33 -26.84
C GLY A 77 -2.55 22.07 -28.32
N SER A 78 -2.46 23.12 -29.14
CA SER A 78 -2.59 23.03 -30.61
C SER A 78 -1.61 22.02 -31.23
N ASP A 79 -0.41 21.94 -30.67
CA ASP A 79 0.70 21.10 -31.14
C ASP A 79 0.89 19.84 -30.27
N GLY A 80 -0.16 19.43 -29.55
CA GLY A 80 -0.11 18.28 -28.64
C GLY A 80 0.45 18.64 -27.25
N TYR A 81 1.29 17.78 -26.68
CA TYR A 81 1.88 17.94 -25.35
C TYR A 81 3.33 18.44 -25.46
N THR A 82 3.51 19.75 -25.51
CA THR A 82 4.82 20.40 -25.78
C THR A 82 5.71 20.58 -24.54
N PHE A 83 5.60 19.71 -23.54
CA PHE A 83 6.40 19.81 -22.32
C PHE A 83 7.83 19.31 -22.55
N THR A 84 8.82 19.94 -21.90
CA THR A 84 10.23 19.54 -22.02
C THR A 84 10.66 18.48 -21.01
N SER A 85 9.84 18.21 -19.99
CA SER A 85 10.13 17.22 -18.96
C SER A 85 8.87 16.78 -18.20
N ALA A 86 8.95 15.59 -17.58
CA ALA A 86 7.90 15.07 -16.72
C ALA A 86 7.61 15.98 -15.51
N ALA A 87 8.65 16.62 -14.94
CA ALA A 87 8.49 17.53 -13.81
C ALA A 87 7.65 18.76 -14.16
N LYS A 88 7.88 19.36 -15.34
CA LYS A 88 7.12 20.52 -15.80
C LYS A 88 5.68 20.16 -16.14
N MET A 89 5.46 19.02 -16.80
CA MET A 89 4.12 18.56 -17.15
C MET A 89 3.30 18.17 -15.90
N THR A 90 3.89 17.41 -14.99
CA THR A 90 3.26 17.04 -13.70
C THR A 90 2.98 18.28 -12.87
N GLY A 91 3.94 19.21 -12.76
CA GLY A 91 3.77 20.45 -12.04
C GLY A 91 2.66 21.34 -12.63
N ALA A 92 2.55 21.42 -13.96
CA ALA A 92 1.47 22.13 -14.63
C ALA A 92 0.10 21.48 -14.38
N LEU A 93 0.01 20.15 -14.41
CA LEU A 93 -1.22 19.41 -14.09
C LEU A 93 -1.69 19.72 -12.66
N ILE A 94 -0.76 19.72 -11.70
CA ILE A 94 -1.03 20.07 -10.30
C ILE A 94 -1.50 21.52 -10.19
N GLN A 95 -0.82 22.45 -10.86
CA GLN A 95 -1.14 23.87 -10.82
C GLN A 95 -2.54 24.17 -11.37
N MET A 96 -2.98 23.44 -12.39
CA MET A 96 -4.33 23.55 -12.95
C MET A 96 -5.40 22.77 -12.17
N GLY A 97 -5.02 22.08 -11.07
CA GLY A 97 -5.95 21.29 -10.27
C GLY A 97 -6.45 20.01 -10.97
N GLY A 98 -5.73 19.53 -11.99
CA GLY A 98 -6.05 18.29 -12.71
C GLY A 98 -5.63 17.01 -11.98
N VAL A 99 -5.09 17.12 -10.76
CA VAL A 99 -4.75 15.98 -9.91
C VAL A 99 -5.85 15.73 -8.86
N PRO A 100 -6.17 14.48 -8.54
CA PRO A 100 -7.13 14.16 -7.49
C PRO A 100 -6.71 14.72 -6.13
N LYS A 101 -7.66 15.30 -5.39
CA LYS A 101 -7.43 15.84 -4.03
C LYS A 101 -7.07 14.78 -2.99
N SER A 102 -7.36 13.51 -3.29
CA SER A 102 -7.02 12.35 -2.48
C SER A 102 -5.53 12.00 -2.54
N MET A 103 -4.80 12.51 -3.54
CA MET A 103 -3.38 12.22 -3.71
C MET A 103 -2.51 13.19 -2.91
N THR A 104 -1.30 12.73 -2.57
CA THR A 104 -0.36 13.55 -1.82
C THR A 104 0.45 14.41 -2.78
N VAL A 105 0.29 15.73 -2.69
CA VAL A 105 1.12 16.70 -3.39
C VAL A 105 2.21 17.21 -2.43
N ARG A 106 3.47 17.18 -2.86
CA ARG A 106 4.59 17.81 -2.12
C ARG A 106 5.16 18.99 -2.90
N GLY A 107 5.62 19.99 -2.16
CA GLY A 107 6.06 21.27 -2.70
C GLY A 107 4.91 22.28 -2.78
N THR A 108 5.15 23.40 -3.46
CA THR A 108 4.15 24.48 -3.60
C THR A 108 3.34 24.23 -4.88
N PRO A 109 2.03 23.94 -4.80
CA PRO A 109 1.21 23.63 -6.00
C PRO A 109 1.26 24.74 -7.06
N SER A 110 1.39 25.99 -6.62
CA SER A 110 1.45 27.16 -7.50
C SER A 110 2.80 27.39 -8.19
N SER A 111 3.86 26.63 -7.86
CA SER A 111 5.21 26.85 -8.42
C SER A 111 5.46 26.15 -9.75
N GLY A 112 4.55 25.27 -10.19
CA GLY A 112 4.74 24.46 -11.40
C GLY A 112 5.86 23.41 -11.29
N THR A 113 6.32 23.12 -10.06
CA THR A 113 7.36 22.13 -9.75
C THR A 113 6.96 21.17 -8.62
N ALA A 114 5.67 21.18 -8.25
CA ALA A 114 5.15 20.26 -7.25
C ALA A 114 5.25 18.81 -7.76
N THR A 115 5.43 17.89 -6.83
CA THR A 115 5.49 16.45 -7.11
C THR A 115 4.25 15.76 -6.56
N LEU A 116 3.83 14.69 -7.23
CA LEU A 116 2.65 13.91 -6.90
C LEU A 116 3.08 12.54 -6.38
N TYR A 117 2.39 12.03 -5.37
CA TYR A 117 2.66 10.73 -4.76
C TYR A 117 1.40 9.89 -4.67
N ASN A 118 1.58 8.59 -4.91
CA ASN A 118 0.55 7.58 -4.73
C ASN A 118 0.32 7.25 -3.25
N SER A 119 -0.69 6.41 -3.01
CA SER A 119 -1.06 5.92 -1.67
C SER A 119 0.07 5.16 -0.94
N TRP A 120 1.09 4.69 -1.65
CA TRP A 120 2.23 3.93 -1.14
C TRP A 120 3.53 4.75 -1.03
N GLY A 121 3.47 6.06 -1.31
CA GLY A 121 4.62 6.95 -1.22
C GLY A 121 5.63 6.83 -2.38
N GLY A 122 5.21 6.22 -3.49
CA GLY A 122 5.91 6.29 -4.77
C GLY A 122 5.52 7.53 -5.56
N ASP A 123 6.45 8.02 -6.37
CA ASP A 123 6.22 9.17 -7.24
C ASP A 123 5.23 8.82 -8.35
N VAL A 124 4.37 9.78 -8.65
CA VAL A 124 3.45 9.75 -9.80
C VAL A 124 3.84 10.88 -10.73
N THR A 125 4.19 10.54 -11.97
CA THR A 125 4.66 11.52 -12.94
C THR A 125 3.89 11.40 -14.25
N VAL A 126 3.63 12.53 -14.86
CA VAL A 126 3.06 12.64 -16.20
C VAL A 126 4.13 13.22 -17.11
N ALA A 127 4.40 12.55 -18.23
CA ALA A 127 5.43 12.94 -19.19
C ALA A 127 4.87 12.94 -20.62
N PRO A 128 5.33 13.83 -21.50
CA PRO A 128 4.94 13.76 -22.91
C PRO A 128 5.53 12.49 -23.52
N ALA A 129 4.75 11.85 -24.38
CA ALA A 129 5.15 10.66 -25.12
C ALA A 129 5.04 10.95 -26.62
N SER A 130 6.09 10.59 -27.35
CA SER A 130 6.05 10.65 -28.81
C SER A 130 5.34 9.41 -29.32
N THR A 131 4.15 9.61 -29.90
CA THR A 131 3.42 8.56 -30.60
C THR A 131 3.54 8.85 -32.09
N SER A 132 4.10 7.90 -32.84
CA SER A 132 4.28 8.02 -34.30
C SER A 132 5.09 9.25 -34.74
N GLY A 133 6.08 9.68 -33.94
CA GLY A 133 6.98 10.78 -34.28
C GLY A 133 6.47 12.18 -33.92
N PHE A 134 5.27 12.29 -33.35
CA PHE A 134 4.70 13.55 -32.85
C PHE A 134 4.44 13.45 -31.34
N ASN A 135 4.65 14.53 -30.59
CA ASN A 135 4.38 14.62 -29.15
C ASN A 135 2.87 14.76 -28.86
N ASN A 136 2.08 13.88 -29.48
CA ASN A 136 0.63 13.88 -29.35
C ASN A 136 0.18 12.97 -28.19
N GLY A 137 1.06 12.17 -27.60
CA GLY A 137 0.74 11.31 -26.48
C GLY A 137 1.33 11.81 -25.17
N PHE A 138 0.97 11.11 -24.09
CA PHE A 138 1.60 11.24 -22.79
C PHE A 138 1.64 9.90 -22.09
N SER A 139 2.51 9.78 -21.09
CA SER A 139 2.56 8.63 -20.21
C SER A 139 2.36 9.05 -18.76
N VAL A 140 1.69 8.20 -18.00
CA VAL A 140 1.52 8.33 -16.55
C VAL A 140 2.29 7.20 -15.89
N THR A 141 3.26 7.55 -15.06
CA THR A 141 4.14 6.59 -14.37
C THR A 141 3.84 6.58 -12.88
N TYR A 142 3.68 5.38 -12.32
CA TYR A 142 3.52 5.12 -10.89
C TYR A 142 4.69 4.26 -10.40
N GLU A 143 5.35 4.71 -9.35
CA GLU A 143 6.46 4.00 -8.71
C GLU A 143 6.04 3.33 -7.40
N LYS A 144 6.83 2.36 -6.92
CA LYS A 144 6.62 1.68 -5.61
C LYS A 144 5.23 1.09 -5.41
N VAL A 145 4.62 0.55 -6.46
CA VAL A 145 3.31 -0.08 -6.38
C VAL A 145 3.45 -1.49 -5.79
N PRO A 146 2.66 -1.87 -4.76
CA PRO A 146 2.66 -3.22 -4.23
C PRO A 146 2.23 -4.26 -5.27
N GLN A 147 2.64 -5.52 -5.10
CA GLN A 147 2.37 -6.58 -6.07
C GLN A 147 0.87 -6.77 -6.35
N ASP A 148 0.06 -6.82 -5.30
CA ASP A 148 -1.39 -7.02 -5.43
C ASP A 148 -2.07 -5.83 -6.12
N ALA A 149 -1.64 -4.61 -5.80
CA ALA A 149 -2.08 -3.40 -6.45
C ALA A 149 -1.64 -3.33 -7.92
N CYS A 150 -0.42 -3.75 -8.24
CA CYS A 150 0.11 -3.82 -9.59
C CYS A 150 -0.79 -4.69 -10.49
N ILE A 151 -1.16 -5.88 -10.02
CA ILE A 151 -2.02 -6.81 -10.76
C ILE A 151 -3.43 -6.22 -10.96
N GLN A 152 -4.03 -5.69 -9.90
CA GLN A 152 -5.39 -5.18 -9.96
C GLN A 152 -5.51 -3.92 -10.81
N ILE A 153 -4.59 -2.96 -10.66
CA ILE A 153 -4.60 -1.72 -11.44
C ILE A 153 -4.34 -2.02 -12.91
N ALA A 154 -3.32 -2.82 -13.24
CA ALA A 154 -3.00 -3.16 -14.62
C ALA A 154 -4.20 -3.78 -15.36
N THR A 155 -4.84 -4.78 -14.74
CA THR A 155 -6.00 -5.45 -15.32
C THR A 155 -7.24 -4.56 -15.34
N GLN A 156 -7.43 -3.67 -14.37
CA GLN A 156 -8.55 -2.72 -14.36
C GLN A 156 -8.40 -1.65 -15.45
N ILE A 157 -7.22 -1.05 -15.59
CA ILE A 157 -6.95 -0.06 -16.63
C ILE A 157 -7.02 -0.71 -18.01
N SER A 158 -6.49 -1.93 -18.16
CA SER A 158 -6.62 -2.69 -19.41
C SER A 158 -8.09 -2.90 -19.82
N ARG A 159 -8.95 -3.29 -18.88
CA ARG A 159 -10.40 -3.45 -19.12
C ARG A 159 -11.12 -2.13 -19.42
N SER A 160 -10.64 -1.02 -18.87
CA SER A 160 -11.22 0.30 -19.11
C SER A 160 -10.94 0.84 -20.52
N GLY A 161 -9.89 0.33 -21.18
CA GLY A 161 -9.47 0.82 -22.50
C GLY A 161 -8.94 2.26 -22.52
N LEU A 162 -8.67 2.86 -21.34
CA LEU A 162 -8.23 4.25 -21.22
C LEU A 162 -6.77 4.47 -21.62
N ALA A 163 -5.93 3.43 -21.50
CA ALA A 163 -4.54 3.46 -21.91
C ALA A 163 -4.37 2.70 -23.23
N ASN A 164 -3.63 3.31 -24.17
CA ASN A 164 -3.27 2.67 -25.43
C ASN A 164 -2.07 1.72 -25.27
N GLY A 165 -1.25 1.93 -24.24
CA GLY A 165 -0.16 1.03 -23.87
C GLY A 165 -0.03 0.92 -22.35
N ILE A 166 0.35 -0.26 -21.87
CA ILE A 166 0.58 -0.52 -20.44
C ILE A 166 1.94 -1.19 -20.30
N THR A 167 2.83 -0.60 -19.52
CA THR A 167 4.13 -1.19 -19.18
C THR A 167 4.13 -1.58 -17.72
N LEU A 168 4.42 -2.86 -17.45
CA LEU A 168 4.61 -3.42 -16.12
C LEU A 168 6.10 -3.66 -15.92
N ASN A 169 6.72 -2.91 -15.03
CA ASN A 169 8.17 -2.92 -14.81
C ASN A 169 8.94 -2.66 -16.11
N SER A 170 9.48 -3.72 -16.72
CA SER A 170 10.24 -3.64 -17.97
C SER A 170 9.49 -4.24 -19.17
N THR A 171 8.26 -4.73 -18.99
CA THR A 171 7.48 -5.39 -20.03
C THR A 171 6.39 -4.46 -20.57
N ALA A 172 6.50 -4.09 -21.84
CA ALA A 172 5.56 -3.20 -22.52
C ALA A 172 4.48 -3.98 -23.29
N HIS A 173 3.21 -3.66 -23.00
CA HIS A 173 2.03 -4.11 -23.74
C HIS A 173 1.49 -2.95 -24.56
N ASN A 174 1.97 -2.84 -25.80
CA ASN A 174 1.65 -1.72 -26.70
C ASN A 174 0.23 -1.78 -27.27
N ASP A 175 -0.50 -2.85 -27.00
CA ASP A 175 -1.92 -3.01 -27.36
C ASP A 175 -2.87 -2.54 -26.24
N GLY A 176 -2.31 -2.09 -25.11
CA GLY A 176 -3.08 -1.70 -23.92
C GLY A 176 -3.77 -2.87 -23.21
N LYS A 177 -3.42 -4.11 -23.57
CA LYS A 177 -4.06 -5.31 -23.04
C LYS A 177 -3.14 -6.05 -22.10
N VAL A 178 -3.63 -6.28 -20.89
CA VAL A 178 -2.91 -7.04 -19.86
C VAL A 178 -3.91 -7.98 -19.18
N THR A 179 -3.70 -9.28 -19.35
CA THR A 179 -4.47 -10.29 -18.62
C THR A 179 -3.98 -10.45 -17.18
N THR A 180 -4.80 -11.05 -16.33
CA THR A 180 -4.42 -11.34 -14.93
C THR A 180 -3.19 -12.23 -14.87
N GLU A 181 -3.07 -13.20 -15.77
CA GLU A 181 -1.93 -14.12 -15.86
C GLU A 181 -0.65 -13.37 -16.20
N GLN A 182 -0.70 -12.49 -17.22
CA GLN A 182 0.45 -11.66 -17.61
C GLN A 182 0.85 -10.72 -16.47
N ALA A 183 -0.11 -10.05 -15.84
CA ALA A 183 0.17 -9.18 -14.71
C ALA A 183 0.78 -9.95 -13.53
N SER A 184 0.26 -11.14 -13.21
CA SER A 184 0.78 -11.97 -12.12
C SER A 184 2.23 -12.42 -12.34
N ALA A 185 2.61 -12.65 -13.60
CA ALA A 185 3.97 -13.03 -13.96
C ALA A 185 4.95 -11.85 -13.97
N GLN A 186 4.46 -10.63 -14.24
CA GLN A 186 5.29 -9.44 -14.47
C GLN A 186 5.38 -8.53 -13.25
N CYS A 187 4.37 -8.55 -12.38
CA CYS A 187 4.40 -7.84 -11.10
C CYS A 187 5.25 -8.62 -10.09
N THR A 188 6.33 -7.99 -9.63
CA THR A 188 7.29 -8.56 -8.69
C THR A 188 6.78 -8.43 -7.25
N ALA A 189 7.25 -9.33 -6.40
CA ALA A 189 6.92 -9.33 -4.98
C ALA A 189 7.45 -8.08 -4.27
N ASP A 190 6.75 -7.69 -3.21
CA ASP A 190 7.12 -6.56 -2.37
C ASP A 190 8.40 -6.83 -1.59
N ASN A 191 9.16 -5.77 -1.29
CA ASN A 191 10.29 -5.85 -0.38
C ASN A 191 9.83 -5.42 1.02
N GLY A 192 9.46 -6.40 1.85
CA GLY A 192 8.83 -6.15 3.14
C GLY A 192 7.47 -5.49 2.96
N SER A 193 7.30 -4.26 3.47
CA SER A 193 6.07 -3.48 3.29
C SER A 193 6.15 -2.46 2.15
N THR A 194 7.20 -2.52 1.31
CA THR A 194 7.42 -1.56 0.23
C THR A 194 7.17 -2.20 -1.12
N GLY A 195 6.26 -1.62 -1.90
CA GLY A 195 6.03 -2.01 -3.29
C GLY A 195 7.27 -1.77 -4.15
N THR A 196 7.52 -2.68 -5.07
CA THR A 196 8.70 -2.66 -5.96
C THR A 196 8.32 -2.41 -7.42
N ASN A 197 7.02 -2.39 -7.72
CA ASN A 197 6.54 -2.35 -9.10
C ASN A 197 6.47 -0.93 -9.63
N LYS A 198 6.77 -0.81 -10.91
CA LYS A 198 6.59 0.38 -11.73
C LYS A 198 5.50 0.13 -12.76
N LEU A 199 4.51 1.01 -12.81
CA LEU A 199 3.44 0.97 -13.83
C LEU A 199 3.57 2.20 -14.72
N ILE A 200 3.53 2.02 -16.03
CA ILE A 200 3.47 3.13 -16.98
C ILE A 200 2.24 2.93 -17.87
N PHE A 201 1.39 3.94 -17.93
CA PHE A 201 0.23 3.97 -18.82
C PHE A 201 0.48 4.98 -19.93
N THR A 202 0.53 4.52 -21.17
CA THR A 202 0.74 5.37 -22.34
C THR A 202 -0.59 5.66 -23.02
N ILE A 203 -0.87 6.93 -23.27
CA ILE A 203 -2.07 7.43 -23.90
C ILE A 203 -1.65 8.15 -25.17
N ASN A 204 -2.25 7.75 -26.28
CA ASN A 204 -2.12 8.43 -27.56
C ASN A 204 -3.18 9.54 -27.61
N GLY A 205 -2.82 10.73 -28.10
CA GLY A 205 -3.74 11.85 -28.25
C GLY A 205 -4.08 12.19 -29.68
#